data_AF-A0A0D7AHX6-F1
#
_entry.id   AF-A0A0D7AHX6-F1
#
_cell.length_a   1.000
_cell.length_b   1.000
_cell.length_c   1.000
_cell.angle_alpha   90.00
_cell.angle_beta   90.00
_cell.angle_gamma   90.00
#
_symmetry.space_group_name_H-M   'P 1'
#
loop_
_entity.id
_entity.type
_entity.pdbx_description
1 polymer ?
#
loop_
_entity_poly.entity_id
_entity_poly.type
_entity_poly.pdbx_seq_one_letter_code
_entity_poly.pdbx_strand_id
1 'polypeptide(L)'
;MPVCSICIDELKTPVSLPCGHVFCHECIVRVVNAARSYTTMHTCPACRAPYPVVTMDPGLVPEYLRPHLLPSIRRIYLDDPDRKTLPPSLESAECGRMSAENVALRVNCGLWRKRAEVHAAATLGLLGLARQARDCAIQMKRERDEWIKRYSSLKRCREEDE
;
A
#
# COMPACT_ATOMS: atom_id res chain seq x y z
N MET A 1 2.01 -15.74 -34.52
CA MET A 1 2.05 -14.99 -33.24
C MET A 1 0.64 -14.88 -32.67
N PRO A 2 0.47 -14.95 -31.33
CA PRO A 2 -0.85 -14.91 -30.70
C PRO A 2 -1.43 -13.49 -30.70
N VAL A 3 -2.73 -13.36 -31.02
CA VAL A 3 -3.44 -12.08 -31.23
C VAL A 3 -4.42 -11.80 -30.10
N CYS A 4 -4.51 -10.55 -29.67
CA CYS A 4 -5.48 -10.08 -28.68
C CYS A 4 -6.85 -9.84 -29.34
N SER A 5 -7.92 -10.47 -28.86
CA SER A 5 -9.27 -10.28 -29.43
C SER A 5 -9.95 -8.95 -29.06
N ILE A 6 -9.33 -8.13 -28.20
CA ILE A 6 -9.85 -6.80 -27.83
C ILE A 6 -9.28 -5.72 -28.76
N CYS A 7 -7.96 -5.65 -28.92
CA CYS A 7 -7.31 -4.65 -29.77
C CYS A 7 -7.00 -5.16 -31.19
N ILE A 8 -7.22 -6.45 -31.46
CA ILE A 8 -7.01 -7.10 -32.77
C ILE A 8 -5.55 -6.90 -33.25
N ASP A 9 -4.61 -6.91 -32.31
CA ASP A 9 -3.18 -6.70 -32.52
C ASP A 9 -2.40 -7.79 -31.76
N GLU A 10 -1.10 -7.88 -31.99
CA GLU A 10 -0.20 -8.79 -31.28
C GLU A 10 -0.28 -8.59 -29.76
N LEU A 11 -0.22 -9.70 -29.01
CA LEU A 11 -0.30 -9.68 -27.55
C LEU A 11 0.88 -8.93 -26.91
N LYS A 12 0.61 -7.73 -26.38
CA LYS A 12 1.54 -6.95 -25.56
C LYS A 12 1.32 -7.28 -24.10
N THR A 13 2.34 -7.84 -23.43
CA THR A 13 2.28 -8.27 -22.02
C THR A 13 1.05 -9.16 -21.74
N PRO A 14 1.05 -10.41 -22.25
CA PRO A 14 -0.14 -11.26 -22.20
C PRO A 14 -0.56 -11.58 -20.75
N VAL A 15 -1.86 -11.51 -20.50
CA VAL A 15 -2.50 -11.95 -19.26
C VAL A 15 -3.55 -13.01 -19.54
N SER A 16 -3.61 -14.04 -18.71
CA SER A 16 -4.65 -15.06 -18.71
C SER A 16 -5.72 -14.73 -17.67
N LEU A 17 -6.99 -14.87 -18.04
CA LEU A 17 -8.12 -14.91 -17.11
C LEU A 17 -8.34 -16.34 -16.57
N PRO A 18 -9.16 -16.56 -15.52
CA PRO A 18 -9.39 -17.90 -14.96
C PRO A 18 -10.04 -18.88 -15.95
N CYS A 19 -10.75 -18.34 -16.95
CA CYS A 19 -11.32 -19.10 -18.06
C CYS A 19 -10.29 -19.51 -19.13
N GLY A 20 -8.99 -19.20 -18.95
CA GLY A 20 -7.91 -19.55 -19.87
C GLY A 20 -7.71 -18.61 -21.05
N HIS A 21 -8.64 -17.68 -21.32
CA HIS A 21 -8.50 -16.71 -22.41
C HIS A 21 -7.39 -15.69 -22.12
N VAL A 22 -6.68 -15.30 -23.18
CA VAL A 22 -5.49 -14.44 -23.10
C VAL A 22 -5.71 -13.12 -23.83
N PHE A 23 -5.29 -12.03 -23.20
CA PHE A 23 -5.44 -10.67 -23.72
C PHE A 23 -4.22 -9.81 -23.35
N CYS A 24 -4.07 -8.62 -23.93
CA CYS A 24 -3.10 -7.64 -23.44
C CYS A 24 -3.50 -7.15 -22.04
N HIS A 25 -2.53 -6.96 -21.15
CA HIS A 25 -2.78 -6.43 -19.81
C HIS A 25 -3.59 -5.12 -19.84
N GLU A 26 -3.16 -4.16 -20.66
CA GLU A 26 -3.83 -2.87 -20.81
C GLU A 26 -5.25 -2.97 -21.36
N CYS A 27 -5.54 -3.98 -22.18
CA CYS A 27 -6.87 -4.18 -22.73
C CYS A 27 -7.83 -4.63 -21.62
N ILE A 28 -7.41 -5.56 -20.76
CA ILE A 28 -8.22 -6.02 -19.63
C ILE A 28 -8.40 -4.92 -18.58
N VAL A 29 -7.35 -4.16 -18.27
CA VAL A 29 -7.45 -3.01 -17.34
C VAL A 29 -8.47 -2.00 -17.84
N ARG A 30 -8.48 -1.69 -19.14
CA ARG A 30 -9.50 -0.82 -19.75
C ARG A 30 -10.92 -1.38 -19.62
N VAL A 31 -11.11 -2.68 -19.83
CA VAL A 31 -12.43 -3.34 -19.66
C VAL A 31 -12.91 -3.24 -18.20
N VAL A 32 -12.03 -3.49 -17.23
CA VAL A 32 -12.34 -3.38 -15.79
C VAL A 32 -12.71 -1.95 -15.43
N ASN A 33 -11.90 -0.97 -15.86
CA ASN A 33 -12.12 0.45 -15.55
C ASN A 33 -13.35 1.05 -16.27
N ALA A 34 -13.80 0.45 -17.37
CA ALA A 34 -15.00 0.90 -18.09
C ALA A 34 -16.31 0.48 -17.40
N ALA A 35 -16.27 -0.38 -16.39
CA ALA A 35 -17.45 -0.76 -15.63
C ALA A 35 -18.03 0.46 -14.89
N ARG A 36 -19.27 0.83 -15.21
CA ARG A 36 -19.94 2.03 -14.65
C ARG A 36 -20.24 1.92 -13.16
N SER A 37 -20.50 0.70 -12.68
CA SER A 37 -20.73 0.41 -11.27
C SER A 37 -19.49 -0.20 -10.65
N TYR A 38 -19.21 0.18 -9.40
CA TYR A 38 -18.21 -0.50 -8.58
C TYR A 38 -18.64 -1.96 -8.41
N THR A 39 -17.96 -2.86 -9.12
CA THR A 39 -18.22 -4.29 -9.11
C THR A 39 -16.90 -5.02 -8.95
N THR A 40 -16.92 -6.08 -8.15
CA THR A 40 -15.76 -6.94 -7.94
C THR A 40 -15.72 -8.12 -8.90
N MET A 41 -16.84 -8.37 -9.60
CA MET A 41 -17.04 -9.45 -10.55
C MET A 41 -17.20 -8.89 -11.95
N HIS A 42 -16.33 -9.32 -12.85
CA HIS A 42 -16.33 -8.94 -14.26
C HIS A 42 -16.53 -10.17 -15.13
N THR A 43 -16.82 -9.97 -16.41
CA THR A 43 -17.02 -11.07 -17.37
C THR A 43 -15.94 -11.06 -18.43
N CYS A 44 -15.44 -12.24 -18.79
CA CYS A 44 -14.46 -12.40 -19.86
C CYS A 44 -15.00 -11.84 -21.19
N PRO A 45 -14.25 -10.97 -21.91
CA PRO A 45 -14.70 -10.44 -23.20
C PRO A 45 -14.92 -11.49 -24.29
N ALA A 46 -14.27 -12.65 -24.20
CA ALA A 46 -14.37 -13.72 -25.20
C ALA A 46 -15.52 -14.71 -24.92
N CYS A 47 -15.61 -15.24 -23.70
CA CYS A 47 -16.56 -16.31 -23.37
C CYS A 47 -17.62 -15.90 -22.33
N ARG A 48 -17.59 -14.66 -21.85
CA ARG A 48 -18.50 -14.12 -20.82
C ARG A 48 -18.46 -14.82 -19.46
N ALA A 49 -17.53 -15.74 -19.25
CA ALA A 49 -17.32 -16.38 -17.95
C ALA A 49 -17.01 -15.33 -16.87
N PRO A 50 -17.67 -15.37 -15.70
CA PRO A 50 -17.42 -14.43 -14.62
C PRO A 50 -16.06 -14.68 -13.95
N TYR A 51 -15.39 -13.61 -13.53
CA TYR A 51 -14.14 -13.66 -12.77
C TYR A 51 -14.06 -12.50 -11.76
N PRO A 52 -13.46 -12.73 -10.57
CA PRO A 52 -13.24 -11.67 -9.60
C PRO A 52 -12.00 -10.83 -9.95
N VAL A 53 -11.96 -9.56 -9.57
CA VAL A 53 -10.78 -8.67 -9.71
C VAL A 53 -10.19 -8.28 -8.34
N VAL A 54 -10.65 -8.92 -7.27
CA VAL A 54 -10.23 -8.62 -5.91
C VAL A 54 -8.88 -9.29 -5.59
N THR A 55 -7.99 -8.53 -4.95
CA THR A 55 -6.78 -9.06 -4.34
C THR A 55 -7.13 -9.61 -2.95
N MET A 56 -7.02 -10.92 -2.74
CA MET A 56 -7.12 -11.48 -1.39
C MET A 56 -5.90 -11.08 -0.55
N ASP A 57 -6.13 -10.72 0.71
CA ASP A 57 -5.04 -10.54 1.68
C ASP A 57 -4.38 -11.89 1.99
N PRO A 58 -3.09 -12.08 1.66
CA PRO A 58 -2.37 -13.31 2.00
C PRO A 58 -2.33 -13.61 3.50
N GLY A 59 -2.50 -12.60 4.37
CA GLY A 59 -2.54 -12.75 5.82
C GLY A 59 -3.72 -13.61 6.30
N LEU A 60 -4.83 -13.63 5.56
CA LEU A 60 -6.02 -14.42 5.86
C LEU A 60 -5.92 -15.88 5.39
N VAL A 61 -4.87 -16.23 4.65
CA VAL A 61 -4.68 -17.58 4.10
C VAL A 61 -3.53 -18.29 4.84
N PRO A 62 -3.71 -19.57 5.21
CA PRO A 62 -2.64 -20.38 5.79
C PRO A 62 -1.37 -20.37 4.94
N GLU A 63 -0.22 -20.33 5.60
CA GLU A 63 1.10 -20.12 4.97
C GLU A 63 1.42 -21.12 3.85
N TYR A 64 1.02 -22.37 4.02
CA TYR A 64 1.23 -23.44 3.04
C TYR A 64 0.37 -23.30 1.77
N LEU A 65 -0.74 -22.54 1.81
CA LEU A 65 -1.60 -22.32 0.64
C LEU A 65 -1.23 -21.06 -0.14
N ARG A 66 -0.54 -20.09 0.49
CA ARG A 66 -0.18 -18.82 -0.14
C ARG A 66 0.53 -18.96 -1.49
N PRO A 67 1.49 -19.90 -1.69
CA PRO A 67 2.16 -20.07 -2.98
C PRO A 67 1.24 -20.52 -4.12
N HIS A 68 0.08 -21.10 -3.79
CA HIS A 68 -0.89 -21.62 -4.75
C HIS A 68 -2.01 -20.63 -5.07
N LEU A 69 -2.05 -19.47 -4.41
CA LEU A 69 -2.99 -18.41 -4.73
C LEU A 69 -2.49 -17.64 -5.95
N LEU A 70 -3.27 -17.66 -7.02
CA LEU A 70 -3.00 -16.89 -8.23
C LEU A 70 -4.06 -15.78 -8.39
N PRO A 71 -3.65 -14.55 -8.74
CA PRO A 71 -4.61 -13.50 -9.06
C PRO A 71 -5.40 -13.89 -10.30
N SER A 72 -6.67 -13.47 -10.36
CA SER A 72 -7.55 -13.81 -11.48
C SER A 72 -7.07 -13.22 -12.82
N ILE A 73 -6.40 -12.06 -12.78
CA ILE A 73 -5.68 -11.50 -13.94
C ILE A 73 -4.20 -11.82 -13.75
N ARG A 74 -3.75 -12.93 -14.34
CA ARG A 74 -2.37 -13.42 -14.19
C ARG A 74 -1.55 -13.11 -15.43
N ARG A 75 -0.38 -12.48 -15.26
CA ARG A 75 0.60 -12.34 -16.35
C ARG A 75 1.16 -13.71 -16.72
N ILE A 76 1.20 -13.98 -18.02
CA ILE A 76 1.82 -15.18 -18.58
C ILE A 76 2.98 -14.77 -19.47
N TYR A 77 3.93 -15.69 -19.64
CA TYR A 77 5.04 -15.54 -20.57
C TYR A 77 4.80 -16.60 -21.64
N LEU A 78 4.52 -16.15 -22.85
CA LEU A 78 4.40 -17.02 -24.01
C LEU A 78 5.78 -17.11 -24.63
N ASP A 79 6.26 -18.33 -24.86
CA ASP A 79 7.52 -18.55 -25.57
C ASP A 79 7.33 -18.04 -27.00
N ASP A 80 8.13 -17.03 -27.36
CA ASP A 80 8.19 -16.52 -28.71
C ASP A 80 9.30 -17.28 -29.44
N PRO A 81 8.98 -18.13 -30.42
CA PRO A 81 9.99 -18.86 -31.19
C PRO A 81 10.89 -17.94 -32.03
N ASP A 82 10.51 -16.67 -32.22
CA ASP A 82 11.20 -15.72 -33.11
C ASP A 82 11.88 -14.56 -32.35
N ARG A 83 11.72 -14.49 -31.02
CA ARG A 83 12.51 -13.58 -30.19
C ARG A 83 13.94 -14.06 -30.25
N LYS A 84 14.79 -13.34 -31.01
CA LYS A 84 16.25 -13.50 -31.00
C LYS A 84 16.68 -13.67 -29.56
N THR A 85 16.96 -14.91 -29.17
CA THR A 85 17.49 -15.24 -27.86
C THR A 85 18.77 -14.44 -27.79
N LEU A 86 18.92 -13.55 -26.81
CA LEU A 86 20.24 -12.97 -26.62
C LEU A 86 21.19 -14.14 -26.38
N PRO A 87 22.45 -14.08 -26.84
CA PRO A 87 23.42 -15.11 -26.51
C PRO A 87 23.34 -15.42 -25.01
N PRO A 88 23.28 -16.68 -24.59
CA PRO A 88 22.99 -17.06 -23.20
C PRO A 88 23.96 -16.44 -22.17
N SER A 89 25.16 -16.02 -22.62
CA SER A 89 26.12 -15.26 -21.85
C SER A 89 25.66 -13.84 -21.48
N LEU A 90 24.98 -13.14 -22.39
CA LEU A 90 24.47 -11.78 -22.16
C LEU A 90 23.19 -11.79 -21.32
N GLU A 91 22.28 -12.75 -21.55
CA GLU A 91 21.06 -12.91 -20.73
C GLU A 91 21.38 -13.24 -19.27
N SER A 92 22.36 -14.13 -19.04
CA SER A 92 22.83 -14.47 -17.69
C SER A 92 23.46 -13.26 -16.98
N ALA A 93 24.28 -12.48 -17.70
CA ALA A 93 24.89 -11.27 -17.16
C ALA A 93 23.86 -10.17 -16.85
N GLU A 94 22.85 -9.99 -17.71
CA GLU A 94 21.73 -9.07 -17.47
C GLU A 94 20.88 -9.50 -16.29
N CYS A 95 20.53 -10.79 -16.20
CA CYS A 95 19.81 -11.35 -15.07
C CYS A 95 20.58 -11.14 -13.74
N GLY A 96 21.91 -11.34 -13.77
CA GLY A 96 22.78 -11.05 -12.63
C GLY A 96 22.77 -9.57 -12.22
N ARG A 97 22.88 -8.65 -13.19
CA ARG A 97 22.79 -7.20 -12.92
C ARG A 97 21.44 -6.80 -12.34
N MET A 98 20.34 -7.23 -12.95
CA MET A 98 18.99 -6.93 -12.48
C MET A 98 18.72 -7.52 -11.10
N SER A 99 19.25 -8.72 -10.80
CA SER A 99 19.16 -9.34 -9.47
C SER A 99 19.94 -8.51 -8.43
N ALA A 100 21.16 -8.09 -8.74
CA ALA A 100 21.97 -7.25 -7.86
C ALA A 100 21.30 -5.90 -7.58
N GLU A 101 20.72 -5.27 -8.60
CA GLU A 101 19.98 -4.02 -8.46
C GLU A 101 18.73 -4.20 -7.58
N ASN A 102 17.97 -5.29 -7.78
CA ASN A 102 16.82 -5.61 -6.94
C ASN A 102 17.21 -5.81 -5.47
N VAL A 103 18.33 -6.49 -5.21
CA VAL A 103 18.85 -6.66 -3.85
C VAL A 103 19.22 -5.30 -3.24
N ALA A 104 19.93 -4.45 -3.98
CA ALA A 104 20.30 -3.11 -3.53
C ALA A 104 19.06 -2.24 -3.24
N LEU A 105 18.06 -2.28 -4.11
CA LEU A 105 16.80 -1.55 -3.93
C LEU A 105 16.05 -2.03 -2.67
N ARG A 106 15.96 -3.34 -2.44
CA ARG A 106 15.34 -3.90 -1.23
C ARG A 106 16.04 -3.43 0.05
N VAL A 107 17.38 -3.43 0.05
CA VAL A 107 18.17 -2.90 1.18
C VAL A 107 17.88 -1.42 1.41
N ASN A 108 17.87 -0.61 0.34
CA ASN A 108 17.56 0.81 0.43
C ASN A 108 16.14 1.05 0.97
N CYS A 109 15.13 0.33 0.48
CA CYS A 109 13.77 0.43 1.01
C CYS A 109 13.71 0.09 2.51
N GLY A 110 14.44 -0.94 2.95
CA GLY A 110 14.55 -1.30 4.37
C GLY A 110 15.19 -0.18 5.21
N LEU A 111 16.27 0.44 4.71
CA LEU A 111 16.93 1.56 5.37
C LEU A 111 16.00 2.77 5.52
N TRP A 112 15.33 3.16 4.44
CA TRP A 112 14.40 4.29 4.45
C TRP A 112 13.22 4.08 5.39
N ARG A 113 12.69 2.85 5.44
CA ARG A 113 11.64 2.48 6.40
C ARG A 113 12.10 2.66 7.85
N LYS A 114 13.26 2.11 8.23
CA LYS A 114 13.81 2.26 9.58
C LYS A 114 14.05 3.71 9.94
N ARG A 115 14.58 4.51 9.00
CA ARG A 115 14.78 5.96 9.21
C ARG A 115 13.44 6.66 9.46
N ALA A 116 12.41 6.36 8.67
CA ALA A 116 11.08 6.92 8.85
C ALA A 116 10.46 6.54 10.21
N GLU A 117 10.62 5.28 10.65
CA GLU A 117 10.16 4.81 11.97
C GLU A 117 10.81 5.59 13.12
N VAL A 118 12.13 5.81 13.08
CA VAL A 118 12.85 6.58 14.10
C VAL A 118 12.37 8.04 14.13
N HIS A 119 12.22 8.67 12.96
CA HIS A 119 11.69 10.03 12.89
C HIS A 119 10.27 10.12 13.44
N ALA A 120 9.39 9.19 13.08
CA ALA A 120 8.02 9.16 13.60
C ALA A 120 7.99 9.01 15.13
N ALA A 121 8.82 8.12 15.69
CA ALA A 121 8.93 7.96 17.14
C ALA A 121 9.42 9.24 17.85
N ALA A 122 10.43 9.92 17.29
CA ALA A 122 10.92 11.19 17.82
C ALA A 122 9.83 12.28 17.77
N THR A 123 9.10 12.41 16.66
CA THR A 123 8.00 13.35 16.52
C THR A 123 6.88 13.08 17.54
N LEU A 124 6.50 11.82 17.73
CA LEU A 124 5.52 11.42 18.75
C LEU A 124 5.98 11.77 20.17
N GLY A 125 7.27 11.56 20.47
CA GLY A 125 7.87 11.97 21.75
C GLY A 125 7.76 13.48 22.00
N LEU A 126 8.12 14.30 21.00
CA LEU A 126 7.99 15.76 21.10
C LEU A 126 6.54 16.22 21.28
N LEU A 127 5.60 15.61 20.57
CA LEU A 127 4.17 15.89 20.74
C LEU A 127 3.68 15.51 22.14
N GLY A 128 4.18 14.41 22.71
CA GLY A 128 3.91 13.99 24.08
C GLY A 128 4.39 15.02 25.10
N LEU A 129 5.64 15.46 25.00
CA LEU A 129 6.21 16.49 25.89
C LEU A 129 5.45 17.81 25.79
N ALA A 130 5.10 18.24 24.57
CA ALA A 130 4.33 19.46 24.37
C ALA A 130 2.92 19.37 24.98
N ARG A 131 2.27 18.20 24.95
CA ARG A 131 0.99 17.96 25.64
C ARG A 131 1.17 18.06 27.14
N GLN A 132 2.13 17.34 27.71
CA GLN A 132 2.38 17.34 29.15
C GLN A 132 2.70 18.75 29.67
N ALA A 133 3.53 19.52 28.97
CA ALA A 133 3.83 20.89 29.34
C ALA A 133 2.59 21.80 29.36
N ARG A 134 1.69 21.64 28.39
CA ARG A 134 0.40 22.37 28.38
C ARG A 134 -0.49 21.97 29.54
N ASP A 135 -0.60 20.67 29.83
CA ASP A 135 -1.44 20.17 30.91
C ASP A 135 -0.95 20.68 32.28
N CYS A 136 0.37 20.64 32.51
CA CYS A 136 0.98 21.24 33.70
C CYS A 136 0.70 22.75 33.81
N ALA A 137 0.80 23.50 32.70
CA ALA A 137 0.51 24.93 32.70
C ALA A 137 -0.97 25.21 33.02
N ILE A 138 -1.90 24.40 32.49
CA ILE A 138 -3.33 24.51 32.79
C ILE A 138 -3.59 24.19 34.27
N GLN A 139 -2.98 23.15 34.82
CA GLN A 139 -3.11 22.79 36.23
C GLN A 139 -2.60 23.91 37.14
N MET A 140 -1.38 24.40 36.91
CA MET A 140 -0.80 25.52 37.65
C MET A 140 -1.69 26.77 37.60
N LYS A 141 -2.30 27.05 36.44
CA LYS A 141 -3.26 28.14 36.29
C LYS A 141 -4.50 27.95 37.18
N ARG A 142 -5.07 26.74 37.22
CA ARG A 142 -6.23 26.40 38.06
C ARG A 142 -5.92 26.55 39.53
N GLU A 143 -4.80 26.00 39.99
CA GLU A 143 -4.35 26.10 41.38
C GLU A 143 -4.17 27.56 41.80
N ARG A 144 -3.50 28.36 40.96
CA ARG A 144 -3.36 29.80 41.19
C ARG A 144 -4.72 30.50 41.29
N ASP A 145 -5.63 30.25 40.35
CA ASP A 145 -6.96 30.88 40.35
C ASP A 145 -7.77 30.47 41.60
N GLU A 146 -7.61 29.25 42.08
CA GLU A 146 -8.20 28.77 43.34
C GLU A 146 -7.62 29.50 44.57
N TRP A 147 -6.29 29.63 44.65
CA TRP A 147 -5.63 30.39 45.73
C TRP A 147 -6.04 31.87 45.74
N ILE A 148 -6.12 32.50 44.56
CA ILE A 148 -6.59 33.88 44.43
C ILE A 148 -8.01 34.03 44.98
N LYS A 149 -8.92 33.11 44.63
CA LYS A 149 -10.31 33.11 45.14
C LYS A 149 -10.38 32.92 46.65
N ARG A 150 -9.60 32.01 47.22
CA ARG A 150 -9.54 31.78 48.66
C ARG A 150 -9.02 33.02 49.38
N TYR A 151 -7.94 33.61 48.88
CA TYR A 151 -7.35 34.83 49.44
C TYR A 151 -8.33 36.01 49.39
N SER A 152 -9.01 36.24 48.27
CA SER A 152 -9.98 37.34 48.15
C SER A 152 -11.18 37.16 49.07
N SER A 153 -11.64 35.91 49.27
CA SER A 153 -12.74 35.60 50.19
C SER A 153 -12.35 35.89 51.64
N LEU A 154 -11.16 35.43 52.06
CA LEU A 154 -10.63 35.70 53.40
C LEU A 154 -10.42 37.21 53.64
N LYS A 155 -9.90 37.92 52.64
CA LYS A 155 -9.71 39.37 52.70
C LYS A 155 -11.05 40.09 52.93
N ARG A 156 -12.11 39.69 52.22
CA ARG A 156 -13.45 40.27 52.39
C ARG A 156 -14.03 40.04 53.78
N CYS A 157 -13.95 38.81 54.31
CA CYS A 157 -14.45 38.54 55.67
C CYS A 157 -13.74 39.41 56.71
N ARG A 158 -12.42 39.59 56.57
CA ARG A 158 -11.65 40.47 57.47
C ARG A 158 -12.10 41.94 57.39
N GLU A 159 -12.37 42.45 56.19
CA GLU A 159 -12.86 43.83 56.00
C GLU A 159 -14.31 44.02 56.50
N GLU A 160 -15.09 42.95 56.64
CA GLU A 160 -16.44 42.97 57.22
C GLU A 160 -16.42 42.90 58.77
N ASP A 161 -15.33 42.41 59.37
CA ASP A 161 -15.13 42.29 60.82
C ASP A 161 -14.40 43.50 61.48
N GLU A 162 -13.77 44.38 60.68
CA GLU A 162 -13.11 45.64 61.10
C GLU A 162 -14.08 46.85 61.08
#